data_AF-A0A2M8VIU3-F1
#
_entry.id   AF-A0A2M8VIU3-F1
#
_cell.length_a   1.000
_cell.length_b   1.000
_cell.length_c   1.000
_cell.angle_alpha   90.00
_cell.angle_beta   90.00
_cell.angle_gamma   90.00
#
_symmetry.space_group_name_H-M   'P 1'
#
loop_
_entity.id
_entity.type
_entity.pdbx_description
1 polymer ?
#
loop_
_entity_poly.entity_id
_entity_poly.type
_entity_poly.pdbx_seq_one_letter_code
_entity_poly.pdbx_strand_id
1 'polypeptide(L)' 'MADADSGLFKPGSKLKHRKTGGFYKVLLLANVEASLAPAYVYESMQSHDFWIRPQAEMEDGRFELIPAAEKE' A
#
# COMPACT_ATOMS: atom_id res chain seq x y z
N MET A 1 3.62 17.00 8.25
CA MET A 1 4.32 15.73 8.54
C MET A 1 3.40 14.61 8.12
N ALA A 2 3.87 13.40 7.82
CA ALA A 2 2.98 12.32 7.42
C ALA A 2 2.01 11.96 8.56
N ASP A 3 0.79 12.43 8.47
CA ASP A 3 -0.31 11.96 9.29
C ASP A 3 -0.71 10.57 8.77
N ALA A 4 -0.57 9.53 9.59
CA ALA A 4 -0.95 8.16 9.25
C ALA A 4 -2.43 8.03 8.84
N ASP A 5 -3.23 9.07 9.11
CA ASP A 5 -4.63 9.16 8.71
C ASP A 5 -4.86 9.74 7.31
N SER A 6 -3.86 10.38 6.70
CA SER A 6 -3.97 11.01 5.37
C SER A 6 -3.75 10.06 4.19
N GLY A 7 -3.31 8.82 4.45
CA GLY A 7 -3.11 7.82 3.40
C GLY A 7 -4.42 7.31 2.81
N LEU A 8 -4.52 7.26 1.48
CA LEU A 8 -5.68 6.73 0.75
C LEU A 8 -5.94 5.23 1.06
N PHE A 9 -4.89 4.48 1.40
CA PHE A 9 -4.97 3.06 1.73
C PHE A 9 -4.68 2.81 3.21
N LYS A 10 -5.68 2.40 3.98
CA LYS A 10 -5.48 2.12 5.41
C LYS A 10 -4.73 0.81 5.63
N PRO A 11 -3.98 0.65 6.75
CA PRO A 11 -3.46 -0.65 7.18
C PRO A 11 -4.51 -1.76 7.11
N GLY A 12 -4.15 -2.90 6.53
CA GLY A 12 -5.06 -4.02 6.26
C GLY A 12 -5.75 -3.97 4.90
N SER A 13 -5.70 -2.83 4.18
CA SER A 13 -6.22 -2.72 2.82
C SER A 13 -5.51 -3.70 1.88
N LYS A 14 -6.29 -4.38 1.04
CA LYS A 14 -5.76 -5.21 -0.03
C LYS A 14 -5.71 -4.39 -1.30
N LEU A 15 -4.61 -4.51 -2.03
CA LEU A 15 -4.35 -3.78 -3.25
C LEU A 15 -4.04 -4.74 -4.38
N LYS A 16 -4.52 -4.43 -5.58
CA LYS A 16 -4.13 -5.11 -6.81
C LYS A 16 -3.31 -4.16 -7.66
N HIS A 17 -2.12 -4.58 -8.05
CA HIS A 17 -1.32 -3.80 -8.99
C HIS A 17 -1.87 -3.97 -10.41
N ARG A 18 -2.23 -2.88 -11.06
CA ARG A 18 -2.93 -2.90 -12.37
C ARG A 18 -2.10 -3.52 -13.48
N LYS A 19 -0.78 -3.26 -13.47
CA LYS A 19 0.13 -3.68 -14.54
C LYS A 19 0.51 -5.15 -14.46
N THR A 20 0.83 -5.65 -13.26
CA THR A 20 1.32 -7.04 -13.07
C THR A 20 0.23 -7.98 -12.58
N GLY A 21 -0.90 -7.46 -12.11
CA GLY A 21 -1.95 -8.25 -11.46
C GLY A 21 -1.58 -8.76 -10.06
N GLY A 22 -0.45 -8.33 -9.50
CA GLY A 22 0.02 -8.74 -8.18
C GLY A 22 -0.92 -8.30 -7.05
N PHE A 23 -1.06 -9.16 -6.05
CA PHE A 23 -1.91 -8.91 -4.87
C PHE A 23 -1.04 -8.55 -3.67
N TYR A 24 -1.37 -7.43 -3.06
CA TYR A 24 -0.59 -6.85 -1.97
C TYR A 24 -1.50 -6.49 -0.80
N LYS A 25 -0.94 -6.44 0.40
CA LYS A 25 -1.64 -5.98 1.60
C LYS A 25 -0.85 -4.89 2.27
N VAL A 26 -1.49 -3.75 2.52
CA VAL A 26 -0.89 -2.63 3.24
C VAL A 26 -0.73 -3.02 4.70
N LEU A 27 0.47 -2.84 5.23
CA LEU A 27 0.81 -3.12 6.61
C LEU A 27 0.77 -1.84 7.44
N LEU A 28 1.43 -0.78 6.97
CA LEU A 28 1.50 0.52 7.65
C LEU A 28 1.97 1.63 6.71
N LEU A 29 1.77 2.89 7.11
CA LEU A 29 2.53 4.03 6.58
C LEU A 29 3.77 4.26 7.44
N ALA A 30 4.89 4.55 6.79
CA ALA A 30 6.15 4.94 7.40
C ALA A 30 6.67 6.23 6.77
N ASN A 31 7.62 6.88 7.45
CA ASN A 31 8.32 8.04 6.90
C ASN A 31 9.71 7.60 6.47
N VAL A 32 10.10 7.96 5.25
CA VAL A 32 11.46 7.74 4.77
C VAL A 32 12.37 8.76 5.42
N GLU A 33 13.28 8.32 6.30
CA GLU A 33 14.16 9.22 7.08
C GLU A 33 14.93 10.21 6.20
N ALA A 34 15.49 9.73 5.08
CA ALA A 34 16.30 10.55 4.18
C ALA A 34 15.53 11.69 3.49
N SER A 35 14.22 11.54 3.28
CA SER A 35 13.39 12.51 2.54
C SER A 35 12.28 13.13 3.38
N LEU A 36 12.06 12.60 4.59
CA LEU A 36 10.92 12.88 5.48
C LEU A 36 9.55 12.69 4.81
N ALA A 37 9.52 11.97 3.69
CA ALA A 37 8.33 11.76 2.88
C ALA A 37 7.57 10.49 3.35
N PRO A 38 6.23 10.50 3.28
CA PRO A 38 5.42 9.31 3.57
C PRO A 38 5.64 8.21 2.53
N ALA A 39 5.65 6.96 3.00
CA ALA A 39 5.74 5.76 2.21
C ALA A 39 4.83 4.66 2.77
N TYR A 40 4.29 3.83 1.89
CA TYR A 40 3.57 2.62 2.24
C TYR A 40 4.52 1.45 2.40
N VAL A 41 4.32 0.69 3.47
CA VAL A 41 4.90 -0.63 3.64
C VAL A 41 3.80 -1.65 3.40
N TYR A 42 4.05 -2.57 2.48
CA TYR A 42 3.08 -3.59 2.08
C TYR A 42 3.76 -4.92 1.78
N GLU A 43 3.03 -6.02 1.99
CA GLU A 43 3.47 -7.37 1.68
C GLU A 43 2.81 -7.90 0.41
N SER A 44 3.54 -8.74 -0.33
CA SER A 44 2.97 -9.58 -1.39
C SER A 44 2.19 -10.74 -0.76
N MET A 45 0.93 -10.93 -1.17
CA MET A 45 0.10 -12.04 -0.68
C MET A 45 0.48 -13.40 -1.29
N GLN A 46 1.32 -13.43 -2.33
CA GLN A 46 1.77 -14.67 -2.98
C GLN A 46 3.12 -15.12 -2.47
N SER A 47 4.06 -14.19 -2.34
CA SER A 47 5.47 -14.48 -2.06
C SER A 47 5.91 -14.08 -0.66
N HIS A 48 5.08 -13.34 0.08
CA HIS A 48 5.42 -12.74 1.38
C HIS A 48 6.63 -11.78 1.35
N ASP A 49 6.97 -11.25 0.17
CA ASP A 49 7.97 -10.18 0.04
C ASP A 49 7.41 -8.85 0.55
N PHE A 50 8.24 -8.11 1.28
CA PHE A 50 7.91 -6.79 1.79
C PHE A 50 8.48 -5.70 0.89
N TRP A 51 7.65 -4.70 0.61
CA TRP A 51 8.00 -3.58 -0.26
C TRP A 51 7.71 -2.27 0.45
N ILE A 52 8.55 -1.28 0.16
CA ILE A 52 8.40 0.10 0.61
C ILE A 52 8.27 0.96 -0.64
N ARG A 53 7.22 1.79 -0.71
CA ARG A 53 6.97 2.65 -1.87
C ARG A 53 6.46 4.02 -1.41
N PRO A 54 6.97 5.13 -1.98
CA PRO A 54 6.48 6.47 -1.64
C PRO A 54 4.96 6.59 -1.81
N GLN A 55 4.31 7.36 -0.94
CA GLN A 55 2.86 7.58 -0.97
C GLN A 55 2.41 8.09 -2.35
N ALA A 56 3.11 9.08 -2.89
CA ALA A 56 2.81 9.66 -4.20
C ALA A 56 2.83 8.62 -5.34
N GLU A 57 3.73 7.64 -5.30
CA GLU A 57 3.77 6.57 -6.31
C GLU A 57 2.69 5.51 -6.11
N MET A 58 2.30 5.27 -4.86
CA MET A 58 1.24 4.31 -4.53
C MET A 58 -0.13 4.85 -4.95
N GLU A 59 -0.34 6.15 -4.76
CA GLU A 59 -1.60 6.86 -5.03
C GLU A 59 -1.70 7.38 -6.47
N ASP A 60 -0.68 7.17 -7.31
CA ASP A 60 -0.63 7.48 -8.75
C ASP A 60 -1.59 6.61 -9.61
N GLY A 61 -2.52 5.87 -8.99
CA GLY A 61 -3.49 5.03 -9.70
C GLY A 61 -2.93 3.72 -10.28
N ARG A 62 -1.72 3.32 -9.88
CA ARG A 62 -1.11 2.02 -10.24
C ARG A 62 -1.66 0.85 -9.43
N PHE A 63 -2.20 1.16 -8.25
CA PHE A 63 -2.80 0.20 -7.33
C PHE A 63 -4.28 0.49 -7.17
N GLU A 64 -5.07 -0.57 -7.23
CA GLU A 64 -6.51 -0.52 -7.02
C GLU A 64 -6.84 -1.19 -5.69
N LEU A 65 -7.69 -0.55 -4.88
CA LEU A 65 -8.22 -1.17 -3.68
C LEU A 65 -9.15 -2.31 -4.10
N ILE A 66 -8.90 -3.51 -3.58
CA ILE A 66 -9.78 -4.67 -3.76
C ILE A 66 -10.64 -4.80 -2.50
N PRO A 67 -11.98 -4.88 -2.65
CA PRO A 67 -12.85 -5.13 -1.51
C PRO A 67 -12.42 -6.45 -0.85
N ALA A 68 -12.31 -6.43 0.47
CA ALA A 68 -12.17 -7.68 1.21
C ALA A 68 -13.45 -8.46 0.93
N ALA A 69 -13.33 -9.57 0.19
CA ALA A 69 -14.45 -10.41 -0.22
C ALA A 69 -15.50 -10.48 0.90
N GLU A 70 -16.67 -9.89 0.66
CA GLU A 70 -17.85 -10.11 1.46
C GLU A 70 -18.07 -11.62 1.45
N LYS A 71 -17.87 -12.25 2.60
CA LYS A 71 -18.29 -13.63 2.80
C LYS A 71 -19.81 -13.58 2.91
N GLU A 72 -20.48 -14.06 1.87
CA GLU A 72 -21.88 -14.50 1.91
C GLU A 72 -22.05 -15.70 2.85
#